data_AF-A0A432JML7-F1
#
_entry.id   AF-A0A432JML7-F1
#
_cell.length_a   1.000
_cell.length_b   1.000
_cell.length_c   1.000
_cell.angle_alpha   90.00
_cell.angle_beta   90.00
_cell.angle_gamma   90.00
#
_symmetry.space_group_name_H-M   'P 1'
#
loop_
_entity.id
_entity.type
_entity.pdbx_description
1 polymer ?
#
loop_
_entity_poly.entity_id
_entity_poly.type
_entity_poly.pdbx_seq_one_letter_code
_entity_poly.pdbx_strand_id
1 'polypeptide(L)' 'FALGAFVPLIPWLLGGGDGAVWASAILGVTAAAVVGAVLARLTERSVLRTVARQVLVAAGACTATYLIGGMLGASVT' A
#
# COMPACT_ATOMS: atom_id res chain seq x y z
N PHE A 1 4.11 10.72 -7.80
CA PHE A 1 4.99 9.82 -7.03
C PHE A 1 5.06 10.23 -5.56
N ALA A 2 5.69 11.36 -5.21
CA ALA A 2 5.94 11.77 -3.82
C ALA A 2 4.69 11.75 -2.92
N LEU A 3 3.57 12.33 -3.37
CA LEU A 3 2.32 12.33 -2.60
C LEU A 3 1.83 10.91 -2.26
N GLY A 4 1.85 9.99 -3.24
CA GLY A 4 1.42 8.61 -3.03
C GLY A 4 2.35 7.83 -2.11
N ALA A 5 3.66 8.08 -2.19
CA ALA A 5 4.65 7.47 -1.29
C ALA A 5 4.52 7.98 0.15
N PHE A 6 4.05 9.22 0.33
CA PHE A 6 3.88 9.83 1.65
C PHE A 6 2.67 9.29 2.42
N VAL A 7 1.60 8.89 1.75
CA VAL A 7 0.36 8.40 2.39
C VAL A 7 0.61 7.28 3.41
N PRO A 8 1.27 6.16 3.07
CA PRO A 8 1.57 5.11 4.04
C PRO A 8 2.64 5.51 5.07
N LEU A 9 3.34 6.64 4.93
CA LEU A 9 4.32 7.13 5.91
C LEU A 9 3.67 7.86 7.09
N ILE A 10 2.45 8.39 6.90
CA ILE A 10 1.77 9.23 7.91
C ILE A 10 1.72 8.58 9.30
N PRO A 11 1.35 7.29 9.47
CA PRO A 11 1.29 6.67 10.79
C PRO A 11 2.65 6.66 11.51
N TRP A 12 3.74 6.52 10.77
CA TRP A 12 5.11 6.51 11.30
C TRP A 12 5.60 7.90 11.74
N LEU A 13 4.95 8.97 11.29
CA LEU A 13 5.24 10.33 11.77
C LEU A 13 4.63 10.61 13.15
N LEU A 14 3.64 9.81 13.55
CA LEU A 14 2.85 10.01 14.77
C LEU A 14 3.20 8.99 15.87
N GLY A 15 3.81 7.86 15.50
CA GLY A 15 4.18 6.80 16.43
C GLY A 15 4.82 5.59 15.74
N GLY A 16 4.87 4.46 16.44
CA GLY A 16 5.46 3.21 15.95
C GLY A 16 4.77 1.97 16.52
N GLY A 17 5.34 0.79 16.24
CA GLY A 17 4.78 -0.51 16.62
C GLY A 17 3.64 -0.98 15.72
N ASP A 18 2.94 -2.04 16.13
CA ASP A 18 1.91 -2.72 15.33
C ASP A 18 0.78 -1.81 14.83
N GLY A 19 0.42 -0.81 15.64
CA GLY A 19 -0.60 0.18 15.25
C GLY A 19 -0.19 0.96 14.00
N ALA A 20 1.08 1.39 13.92
CA ALA A 20 1.60 2.08 12.74
C ALA A 20 1.68 1.14 11.53
N VAL A 21 2.04 -0.13 11.74
CA VAL A 21 2.08 -1.16 10.68
C VAL A 21 0.70 -1.33 10.03
N TRP A 22 -0.34 -1.60 10.82
CA TRP A 22 -1.69 -1.81 10.29
C TRP A 22 -2.28 -0.55 9.67
N ALA A 23 -2.08 0.61 10.30
CA ALA A 23 -2.53 1.88 9.74
C ALA A 23 -1.86 2.18 8.39
N SER A 24 -0.55 1.95 8.26
CA SER A 24 0.18 2.13 7.00
C SER A 24 -0.29 1.17 5.92
N ALA A 25 -0.53 -0.09 6.27
CA ALA A 25 -1.02 -1.10 5.33
C ALA A 25 -2.40 -0.74 4.78
N ILE A 26 -3.34 -0.35 5.65
CA ILE A 26 -4.68 0.09 5.26
C ILE A 26 -4.60 1.31 4.35
N LEU A 27 -3.83 2.34 4.73
CA LEU A 27 -3.64 3.55 3.93
C LEU A 27 -3.04 3.23 2.55
N GLY A 28 -2.05 2.35 2.48
CA GLY A 28 -1.45 1.93 1.21
C GLY A 28 -2.44 1.21 0.29
N VAL A 29 -3.23 0.28 0.82
CA VAL A 29 -4.26 -0.45 0.06
C VAL A 29 -5.37 0.50 -0.40
N THR A 30 -5.86 1.37 0.48
CA THR A 30 -6.88 2.37 0.13
C THR A 30 -6.38 3.33 -0.94
N ALA A 31 -5.15 3.82 -0.83
CA ALA A 31 -4.54 4.70 -1.83
C ALA A 31 -4.42 3.99 -3.20
N ALA A 32 -3.94 2.75 -3.23
CA ALA A 32 -3.84 1.96 -4.46
C ALA A 32 -5.22 1.71 -5.09
N ALA A 33 -6.24 1.44 -4.27
CA ALA A 33 -7.61 1.26 -4.74
C ALA A 33 -8.19 2.55 -5.32
N VAL A 34 -8.01 3.69 -4.65
CA VAL A 34 -8.46 5.01 -5.14
C VAL A 34 -7.79 5.33 -6.48
N VAL A 35 -6.47 5.17 -6.59
CA VAL A 35 -5.73 5.39 -7.85
C VAL A 35 -6.25 4.47 -8.95
N GLY A 36 -6.47 3.18 -8.64
CA GLY A 36 -7.04 2.23 -9.59
C GLY A 36 -8.44 2.62 -10.07
N ALA A 37 -9.30 3.10 -9.18
CA ALA A 37 -10.65 3.52 -9.50
C ALA A 37 -10.67 4.80 -10.36
N VAL A 38 -9.86 5.79 -10.00
CA VAL A 38 -9.71 7.04 -10.78
C VAL A 38 -9.19 6.74 -12.17
N LEU A 39 -8.13 5.94 -12.30
CA LEU A 39 -7.59 5.55 -13.60
C LEU A 39 -8.60 4.78 -14.45
N ALA A 40 -9.36 3.87 -13.86
CA ALA A 40 -10.39 3.12 -14.59
C ALA A 40 -11.48 4.03 -15.16
N ARG A 41 -11.92 5.02 -14.37
CA ARG A 41 -12.93 6.00 -14.82
C ARG A 41 -12.39 6.89 -15.95
N LEU A 42 -11.17 7.37 -15.83
CA LEU A 42 -10.54 8.22 -16.85
C LEU A 42 -10.22 7.47 -18.16
N THR A 43 -10.11 6.13 -18.10
CA THR A 43 -9.80 5.30 -19.27
C THR A 43 -10.98 4.48 -19.78
N GLU A 44 -12.19 4.71 -19.24
CA GLU A 44 -13.41 3.96 -19.56
C GLU A 44 -13.24 2.43 -19.45
N ARG A 45 -12.38 1.99 -18.52
CA ARG A 45 -12.12 0.57 -18.25
C ARG A 45 -12.91 0.08 -17.04
N SER A 46 -12.98 -1.24 -16.91
CA SER A 46 -13.54 -1.88 -15.70
C SER A 46 -12.82 -1.39 -14.44
N VAL A 47 -13.59 -0.79 -13.53
CA VAL A 47 -13.12 -0.30 -12.23
C VAL A 47 -12.59 -1.45 -11.40
N LEU A 48 -13.36 -2.52 -11.24
CA LEU A 48 -12.99 -3.66 -10.41
C LEU A 48 -11.67 -4.29 -10.86
N ARG A 49 -11.49 -4.53 -12.16
CA ARG A 49 -10.26 -5.12 -12.71
C ARG A 49 -9.05 -4.22 -12.49
N THR A 50 -9.22 -2.92 -12.65
CA THR A 50 -8.11 -1.96 -12.50
C THR A 50 -7.73 -1.77 -11.04
N VAL A 51 -8.70 -1.64 -10.14
CA VAL A 51 -8.51 -1.58 -8.69
C VAL A 51 -7.80 -2.85 -8.21
N ALA A 52 -8.32 -4.03 -8.56
CA ALA A 52 -7.72 -5.31 -8.17
C ALA A 52 -6.27 -5.40 -8.64
N ARG A 53 -5.98 -5.03 -9.90
CA ARG A 53 -4.60 -5.02 -10.41
C ARG A 53 -3.68 -4.10 -9.60
N GLN A 54 -4.11 -2.88 -9.29
CA GLN A 54 -3.28 -1.92 -8.55
C GLN A 54 -3.01 -2.39 -7.12
N VAL A 55 -4.05 -2.88 -6.42
CA VAL A 55 -3.91 -3.41 -5.07
C VAL A 55 -3.02 -4.65 -5.05
N LEU A 56 -3.18 -5.58 -6.00
CA LEU A 56 -2.35 -6.79 -6.07
C LEU A 56 -0.88 -6.48 -6.33
N VAL A 57 -0.57 -5.51 -7.19
CA VAL A 57 0.82 -5.09 -7.43
C VAL A 57 1.43 -4.47 -6.17
N ALA A 58 0.69 -3.56 -5.51
CA ALA A 58 1.16 -2.93 -4.27
C ALA A 58 1.35 -3.95 -3.14
N ALA A 59 0.38 -4.84 -2.94
CA ALA A 59 0.44 -5.90 -1.94
C ALA A 59 1.57 -6.88 -2.25
N GLY A 60 1.75 -7.28 -3.51
CA GLY A 60 2.84 -8.17 -3.93
C GLY A 60 4.22 -7.59 -3.63
N ALA A 61 4.44 -6.31 -3.96
CA ALA A 61 5.68 -5.61 -3.66
C ALA A 61 5.90 -5.51 -2.14
N CYS A 62 4.87 -5.09 -1.39
CA CYS A 62 4.94 -4.97 0.07
C CYS A 62 5.26 -6.30 0.74
N THR A 63 4.58 -7.38 0.36
CA THR A 63 4.82 -8.73 0.89
C THR A 63 6.24 -9.19 0.56
N ALA A 64 6.72 -8.98 -0.66
CA ALA A 64 8.10 -9.33 -1.03
C ALA A 64 9.11 -8.60 -0.13
N THR A 65 8.94 -7.29 0.08
CA THR A 65 9.83 -6.50 0.95
C THR A 65 9.75 -6.96 2.41
N TYR A 66 8.54 -7.26 2.91
CA TYR A 66 8.34 -7.74 4.27
C TYR A 66 9.02 -9.10 4.50
N LEU A 67 8.87 -10.04 3.56
CA LEU A 67 9.51 -11.36 3.66
C LEU A 67 11.03 -11.25 3.66
N ILE A 68 11.60 -10.41 2.78
CA ILE A 68 13.04 -10.16 2.74
C ILE A 68 13.50 -9.54 4.07
N GLY A 69 12.79 -8.52 4.57
CA GLY A 69 13.09 -7.91 5.86
C GLY A 69 13.06 -8.93 7.01
N GLY A 70 12.07 -9.82 7.01
CA GLY A 70 11.94 -10.88 8.01
C GLY A 70 13.07 -11.91 7.94
N MET A 71 13.49 -12.32 6.74
CA MET A 71 14.66 -13.21 6.55
C MET A 71 15.96 -12.58 7.04
N LEU A 72 16.05 -11.25 7.00
CA LEU A 72 17.21 -10.47 7.45
C LEU A 72 17.12 -10.06 8.93
N GLY A 73 16.06 -10.46 9.65
CA GLY A 73 15.88 -10.13 11.07
C GLY A 73 15.39 -8.71 11.36
N ALA A 74 14.84 -8.00 10.36
CA ALA A 74 14.27 -6.65 10.49
C ALA A 74 12.77 -6.66 10.86
N SER A 75 12.26 -7.78 11.38
CA SER A 75 10.85 -7.91 11.77
C SER A 75 10.53 -7.00 12.96
N VAL A 76 9.42 -6.28 12.86
CA VAL A 76 8.83 -5.56 13.99
C VAL A 76 7.99 -6.56 14.81
N THR A 77 8.14 -6.56 16.13
CA THR A 77 7.35 -7.34 17.10
C THR A 77 6.42 -6.47 17.90
#